data_AF-A0A841R258-F1
#
_entry.id   AF-A0A841R258-F1
#
_cell.length_a   1.000
_cell.length_b   1.000
_cell.length_c   1.000
_cell.angle_alpha   90.00
_cell.angle_beta   90.00
_cell.angle_gamma   90.00
#
_symmetry.space_group_name_H-M   'P 1'
#
loop_
_entity.id
_entity.type
_entity.pdbx_description
1 polymer ?
#
loop_
_entity_poly.entity_id
_entity_poly.type
_entity_poly.pdbx_seq_one_letter_code
_entity_poly.pdbx_strand_id
1 'polypeptide(L)'
;MKQKMIALALTGVFACGTMLTAAAAGIGYVNQQALMQAHPRMMKAQLTLKAETQKQQQKFDKEVVKLKDDNAKRDLYMKLQRELSEKEQELIGPIMRDVQKAIEKTRQEKGLDAILDRDAVVAGGQDVTVDVQKKF
;
A
#
# COMPACT_ATOMS: atom_id res chain seq x y z
N MET A 1 -67.72 -8.17 -44.18
CA MET A 1 -67.10 -7.99 -42.85
C MET A 1 -65.95 -7.00 -43.01
N LYS A 2 -66.03 -5.84 -42.36
CA LYS A 2 -65.13 -4.70 -42.61
C LYS A 2 -63.89 -4.80 -41.71
N GLN A 3 -62.71 -5.01 -42.31
CA GLN A 3 -61.44 -4.87 -41.61
C GLN A 3 -61.18 -3.38 -41.35
N LYS A 4 -61.02 -3.02 -40.07
CA LYS A 4 -60.65 -1.67 -39.66
C LYS A 4 -59.19 -1.66 -39.22
N MET A 5 -58.45 -0.76 -39.85
CA MET A 5 -57.09 -0.35 -39.53
C MET A 5 -56.93 0.02 -38.05
N ILE A 6 -55.79 -0.35 -37.47
CA ILE A 6 -55.13 0.36 -36.36
C ILE A 6 -53.62 0.29 -36.69
N ALA A 7 -53.09 1.21 -37.49
CA ALA A 7 -52.47 2.46 -37.02
C ALA A 7 -51.39 2.21 -35.97
N LEU A 8 -50.16 1.99 -36.45
CA LEU A 8 -48.91 2.02 -35.70
C LEU A 8 -48.72 3.41 -35.09
N ALA A 9 -49.10 3.57 -33.83
CA ALA A 9 -48.84 4.76 -33.05
C ALA A 9 -47.52 4.58 -32.26
N LEU A 10 -46.52 5.37 -32.63
CA LEU A 10 -45.32 5.63 -31.83
C LEU A 10 -45.76 6.14 -30.45
N THR A 11 -45.54 5.38 -29.39
CA THR A 11 -45.79 5.88 -28.02
C THR A 11 -44.84 5.24 -27.03
N GLY A 12 -44.00 6.08 -26.40
CA GLY A 12 -43.46 5.83 -25.08
C GLY A 12 -42.05 5.24 -24.99
N VAL A 13 -41.04 6.03 -25.34
CA VAL A 13 -39.73 5.93 -24.65
C VAL A 13 -39.98 6.36 -23.20
N PHE A 14 -40.39 5.41 -22.36
CA PHE A 14 -40.47 5.51 -20.91
C PHE A 14 -39.96 4.20 -20.31
N ALA A 15 -38.79 3.75 -20.78
CA ALA A 15 -37.99 2.82 -20.00
C ALA A 15 -37.44 3.60 -18.81
N CYS A 16 -38.23 3.59 -17.73
CA CYS A 16 -37.89 4.04 -16.39
C CYS A 16 -36.41 3.73 -16.13
N GLY A 17 -35.60 4.79 -16.14
CA GLY A 17 -34.20 4.69 -15.73
C GLY A 17 -34.20 4.12 -14.33
N THR A 18 -33.67 2.90 -14.19
CA THR A 18 -33.29 2.39 -12.88
C THR A 18 -32.26 3.38 -12.36
N MET A 19 -32.73 4.33 -11.55
CA MET A 19 -31.87 5.06 -10.64
C MET A 19 -31.26 3.96 -9.78
N LEU A 20 -30.06 3.50 -10.14
CA LEU A 20 -29.20 2.82 -9.19
C LEU A 20 -29.04 3.85 -8.09
N THR A 21 -29.78 3.67 -7.00
CA THR A 21 -29.42 4.29 -5.74
C THR A 21 -28.00 3.85 -5.50
N ALA A 22 -27.04 4.76 -5.71
CA ALA A 22 -25.66 4.52 -5.35
C ALA A 22 -25.68 4.18 -3.87
N ALA A 23 -25.47 2.91 -3.52
CA ALA A 23 -25.29 2.53 -2.14
C ALA A 23 -24.15 3.39 -1.61
N ALA A 24 -24.36 4.06 -0.48
CA ALA A 24 -23.30 4.83 0.16
C ALA A 24 -22.11 3.89 0.37
N ALA A 25 -21.00 4.18 -0.31
CA ALA A 25 -19.80 3.38 -0.21
C ALA A 25 -19.25 3.46 1.22
N GLY A 26 -18.83 2.31 1.75
CA GLY A 26 -18.35 2.21 3.12
C GLY A 26 -16.92 2.72 3.26
N ILE A 27 -16.51 2.99 4.49
CA ILE A 27 -15.10 3.17 4.85
C ILE A 27 -14.52 1.82 5.28
N GLY A 28 -13.41 1.43 4.69
CA GLY A 28 -12.61 0.30 5.16
C GLY A 28 -11.51 0.75 6.11
N TYR A 29 -10.90 -0.20 6.80
CA TYR A 29 -9.64 0.04 7.49
C TYR A 29 -8.72 -1.17 7.44
N VAL A 30 -7.43 -0.91 7.63
CA VAL A 30 -6.39 -1.94 7.68
C VAL A 30 -5.49 -1.77 8.87
N ASN A 31 -4.91 -2.87 9.34
CA ASN A 31 -3.73 -2.82 10.20
C ASN A 31 -2.48 -2.79 9.33
N GLN A 32 -1.90 -1.59 9.10
CA GLN A 32 -0.75 -1.44 8.22
C GLN A 32 0.50 -2.18 8.75
N GLN A 33 0.70 -2.22 10.07
CA GLN A 33 1.80 -2.97 10.68
C GLN A 33 1.67 -4.47 10.38
N ALA A 34 0.47 -5.05 10.52
CA ALA A 34 0.22 -6.46 10.22
C ALA A 34 0.47 -6.76 8.73
N LEU A 35 0.05 -5.88 7.82
CA LEU A 35 0.30 -6.05 6.38
C LEU A 35 1.79 -6.02 6.04
N MET A 36 2.53 -5.08 6.62
CA MET A 36 3.98 -4.99 6.44
C MET A 36 4.70 -6.23 6.99
N GLN A 37 4.31 -6.72 8.16
CA GLN A 37 4.87 -7.92 8.78
C GLN A 37 4.54 -9.20 7.99
N ALA A 38 3.32 -9.30 7.46
CA ALA A 38 2.86 -10.44 6.67
C ALA A 38 3.45 -10.49 5.26
N HIS A 39 4.05 -9.40 4.78
CA HIS A 39 4.55 -9.34 3.42
C HIS A 39 5.67 -10.36 3.16
N PRO A 40 5.59 -11.21 2.13
CA PRO A 40 6.50 -12.35 1.92
C PRO A 40 7.99 -11.96 1.86
N ARG A 41 8.27 -10.75 1.35
CA ARG A 41 9.65 -10.24 1.22
C ARG A 41 10.20 -9.57 2.48
N MET A 42 9.38 -9.35 3.51
CA MET A 42 9.77 -8.61 4.71
C MET A 42 10.92 -9.29 5.47
N MET A 43 10.81 -10.60 5.72
CA MET A 43 11.87 -11.34 6.43
C MET A 43 13.21 -11.29 5.69
N LYS A 44 13.19 -11.44 4.35
CA LYS A 44 14.40 -11.33 3.53
C LYS A 44 14.99 -9.91 3.57
N ALA A 45 14.14 -8.88 3.51
CA ALA A 45 14.59 -7.49 3.61
C ALA A 45 15.26 -7.21 4.95
N GLN A 46 14.68 -7.67 6.07
CA GLN A 46 15.27 -7.52 7.41
C GLN A 46 16.62 -8.22 7.55
N LEU A 47 16.74 -9.46 7.07
CA LEU A 47 18.00 -10.20 7.09
C LEU A 47 19.08 -9.51 6.24
N THR A 48 18.70 -9.03 5.06
CA THR A 48 19.62 -8.31 4.17
C THR A 48 20.09 -7.01 4.81
N LEU A 49 19.18 -6.22 5.40
CA LEU A 49 19.53 -4.97 6.06
C LEU A 49 20.47 -5.22 7.25
N LYS A 50 20.18 -6.23 8.09
CA LYS A 50 21.05 -6.61 9.21
C LYS A 50 22.46 -7.00 8.75
N ALA A 51 22.56 -7.77 7.67
CA ALA A 51 23.86 -8.16 7.09
C ALA A 51 24.63 -6.93 6.55
N GLU A 52 23.96 -6.02 5.85
CA GLU A 52 24.58 -4.78 5.35
C GLU A 52 24.98 -3.86 6.51
N THR A 53 24.20 -3.74 7.59
CA THR A 53 24.61 -3.01 8.81
C THR A 53 25.88 -3.58 9.41
N GLN A 54 25.99 -4.90 9.55
CA GLN A 54 27.20 -5.54 10.08
C GLN A 54 28.42 -5.29 9.18
N LYS A 55 28.22 -5.38 7.87
CA LYS A 55 29.28 -5.11 6.88
C LYS A 55 29.73 -3.65 6.91
N GLN A 56 28.80 -2.70 6.99
CA GLN A 56 29.10 -1.27 7.10
C GLN A 56 29.81 -0.95 8.41
N GLN A 57 29.42 -1.59 9.53
CA GLN A 57 30.13 -1.44 10.81
C GLN A 57 31.57 -1.94 10.72
N GLN A 58 31.80 -3.14 10.15
CA GLN A 58 33.16 -3.65 9.96
C GLN A 58 34.00 -2.76 9.06
N LYS A 59 33.39 -2.15 8.04
CA LYS A 59 34.04 -1.18 7.17
C LYS A 59 34.42 0.08 7.95
N PHE A 60 33.51 0.61 8.77
CA PHE A 60 33.79 1.73 9.66
C PHE A 60 34.99 1.44 10.55
N ASP A 61 34.96 0.33 11.30
CA ASP A 61 36.02 -0.04 12.25
C ASP A 61 37.40 -0.16 11.57
N LYS A 62 37.44 -0.66 10.34
CA LYS A 62 38.67 -0.78 9.53
C LYS A 62 39.15 0.54 8.93
N GLU A 63 38.24 1.43 8.56
CA GLU A 63 38.58 2.70 7.89
C GLU A 63 38.85 3.81 8.91
N VAL A 64 38.11 3.87 10.01
CA VAL A 64 38.20 4.93 11.02
C VAL A 64 39.58 4.98 11.69
N VAL A 65 40.22 3.83 11.92
CA VAL A 65 41.58 3.75 12.49
C VAL A 65 42.66 4.31 11.57
N LYS A 66 42.37 4.43 10.27
CA LYS A 66 43.26 5.03 9.26
C LYS A 66 43.10 6.55 9.19
N LEU A 67 42.02 7.09 9.77
CA LEU A 67 41.69 8.52 9.76
C LEU A 67 42.26 9.20 11.01
N LYS A 68 43.07 10.24 10.79
CA LYS A 68 43.69 11.03 11.87
C LYS A 68 42.86 12.26 12.26
N ASP A 69 42.11 12.80 11.32
CA ASP A 69 41.27 13.98 11.48
C ASP A 69 39.85 13.60 11.90
N ASP A 70 39.27 14.35 12.84
CA ASP A 70 37.95 14.07 13.39
C ASP A 70 36.82 14.46 12.42
N ASN A 71 37.03 15.44 11.53
CA ASN A 71 36.05 15.74 10.48
C ASN A 71 35.96 14.57 9.49
N ALA A 72 37.10 14.01 9.08
CA ALA A 72 37.13 12.83 8.21
C ALA A 72 36.41 11.62 8.84
N LYS A 73 36.55 11.39 10.16
CA LYS A 73 35.81 10.33 10.87
C LYS A 73 34.30 10.60 10.88
N ARG A 74 33.89 11.85 11.09
CA ARG A 74 32.48 12.26 11.06
C ARG A 74 31.89 12.09 9.66
N ASP A 75 32.63 12.46 8.61
CA ASP A 75 32.20 12.31 7.22
C ASP A 75 32.05 10.83 6.84
N LEU A 76 32.98 9.97 7.28
CA LEU A 76 32.86 8.53 7.12
C LEU A 76 31.57 8.02 7.79
N TYR A 77 31.32 8.40 9.04
CA TYR A 77 30.09 8.00 9.75
C TYR A 77 28.83 8.44 9.00
N MET A 78 28.75 9.71 8.60
CA MET A 78 27.60 10.26 7.87
C MET A 78 27.38 9.56 6.52
N LYS A 79 28.48 9.21 5.83
CA LYS A 79 28.43 8.46 4.58
C LYS A 79 27.83 7.06 4.78
N LEU A 80 28.32 6.30 5.76
CA LEU A 80 27.82 4.94 6.00
C LEU A 80 26.36 4.95 6.47
N GLN A 81 25.97 5.95 7.28
CA GLN A 81 24.58 6.13 7.68
C GLN A 81 23.68 6.42 6.48
N ARG A 82 24.13 7.25 5.54
CA ARG A 82 23.40 7.51 4.29
C ARG A 82 23.28 6.24 3.44
N GLU A 83 24.38 5.51 3.24
CA GLU A 83 24.38 4.26 2.48
C GLU A 83 23.42 3.22 3.10
N LEU A 84 23.35 3.14 4.43
CA LEU A 84 22.38 2.27 5.11
C LEU A 84 20.92 2.71 4.92
N SER A 85 20.64 4.01 5.03
CA SER A 85 19.30 4.55 4.81
C SER A 85 18.82 4.34 3.37
N GLU A 86 19.69 4.58 2.39
CA GLU A 86 19.41 4.29 0.97
C GLU A 86 19.13 2.79 0.77
N LYS A 87 19.91 1.92 1.42
CA LYS A 87 19.71 0.47 1.32
C LYS A 87 18.39 0.02 1.97
N GLU A 88 18.03 0.60 3.10
CA GLU A 88 16.74 0.34 3.73
C GLU A 88 15.58 0.75 2.82
N GLN A 89 15.65 1.93 2.20
CA GLN A 89 14.63 2.37 1.24
C GLN A 89 14.54 1.48 0.01
N GLU A 90 15.67 1.00 -0.51
CA GLU A 90 15.73 0.07 -1.65
C GLU A 90 15.03 -1.26 -1.31
N LEU A 91 15.19 -1.76 -0.08
CA LEU A 91 14.64 -3.03 0.37
C LEU A 91 13.17 -2.92 0.79
N ILE A 92 12.80 -1.87 1.51
CA ILE A 92 11.46 -1.69 2.11
C ILE A 92 10.51 -0.93 1.19
N GLY A 93 11.00 0.00 0.38
CA GLY A 93 10.18 0.79 -0.55
C GLY A 93 9.33 -0.06 -1.51
N PRO A 94 9.86 -1.12 -2.14
CA PRO A 94 9.05 -2.03 -2.95
C PRO A 94 7.95 -2.74 -2.16
N ILE A 95 8.22 -3.12 -0.91
CA ILE A 95 7.24 -3.76 -0.02
C ILE A 95 6.09 -2.81 0.29
N MET A 96 6.40 -1.56 0.65
CA MET A 96 5.39 -0.52 0.89
C MET A 96 4.52 -0.29 -0.35
N ARG A 97 5.12 -0.24 -1.55
CA ARG A 97 4.37 -0.07 -2.80
C ARG A 97 3.45 -1.24 -3.10
N ASP A 98 3.87 -2.47 -2.83
CA ASP A 98 3.02 -3.66 -3.04
C ASP A 98 1.82 -3.64 -2.09
N VAL A 99 2.04 -3.32 -0.81
CA VAL A 99 0.97 -3.17 0.17
C VAL A 99 0.00 -2.06 -0.26
N GLN A 100 0.48 -0.88 -0.67
CA GLN A 100 -0.38 0.22 -1.14
C GLN A 100 -1.22 -0.18 -2.37
N LYS A 101 -0.62 -0.89 -3.33
CA LYS A 101 -1.35 -1.40 -4.51
C LYS A 101 -2.43 -2.41 -4.11
N ALA A 102 -2.14 -3.29 -3.15
CA ALA A 102 -3.10 -4.24 -2.63
C ALA A 102 -4.26 -3.57 -1.88
N ILE A 103 -3.98 -2.51 -1.10
CA ILE A 103 -4.98 -1.67 -0.46
C ILE A 103 -5.89 -1.04 -1.51
N GLU A 104 -5.32 -0.38 -2.52
CA GLU A 104 -6.11 0.30 -3.55
C GLU A 104 -6.96 -0.69 -4.36
N LYS A 105 -6.41 -1.86 -4.71
CA LYS A 105 -7.17 -2.93 -5.38
C LYS A 105 -8.33 -3.42 -4.51
N THR A 106 -8.14 -3.57 -3.20
CA THR A 106 -9.19 -3.98 -2.27
C THR A 106 -10.27 -2.90 -2.14
N ARG A 107 -9.87 -1.63 -2.09
CA ARG A 107 -10.78 -0.48 -2.05
C ARG A 107 -11.71 -0.49 -3.26
N GLN A 108 -11.15 -0.64 -4.47
CA GLN A 108 -11.89 -0.68 -5.72
C GLN A 108 -12.82 -1.91 -5.79
N GLU A 109 -12.32 -3.11 -5.46
CA GLU A 109 -13.12 -4.34 -5.53
C GLU A 109 -14.31 -4.34 -4.56
N LYS A 110 -14.17 -3.71 -3.39
CA LYS A 110 -15.24 -3.60 -2.39
C LYS A 110 -16.11 -2.36 -2.54
N GLY A 111 -15.80 -1.47 -3.49
CA GLY A 111 -16.51 -0.21 -3.66
C GLY A 111 -16.46 0.67 -2.41
N LEU A 112 -15.28 0.75 -1.77
CA LEU A 112 -15.07 1.59 -0.58
C LEU A 112 -14.61 3.00 -0.99
N ASP A 113 -15.05 4.02 -0.26
CA ASP A 113 -14.65 5.40 -0.53
C ASP A 113 -13.20 5.65 -0.09
N ALA A 114 -12.83 5.10 1.06
CA ALA A 114 -11.49 5.19 1.60
C ALA A 114 -11.15 3.96 2.44
N ILE A 115 -9.85 3.77 2.65
CA ILE A 115 -9.32 2.83 3.63
C ILE A 115 -8.43 3.64 4.58
N LEU A 116 -8.75 3.56 5.87
CA LEU A 116 -7.98 4.21 6.93
C LEU A 116 -7.02 3.21 7.60
N ASP A 117 -6.00 3.73 8.27
CA ASP A 117 -5.28 2.91 9.24
C ASP A 117 -6.17 2.65 10.47
N ARG A 118 -6.07 1.45 11.05
CA ARG A 118 -6.83 1.04 12.23
C ARG A 118 -6.67 2.02 13.40
N ASP A 119 -5.52 2.64 13.58
CA ASP A 119 -5.27 3.57 14.68
C ASP A 119 -6.09 4.87 14.56
N ALA A 120 -6.62 5.18 13.37
CA ALA A 120 -7.51 6.31 13.14
C ALA A 120 -9.00 5.95 13.29
N VAL A 121 -9.36 4.70 13.57
CA VAL A 121 -10.74 4.22 13.64
C VAL A 121 -11.18 4.00 15.07
N VAL A 122 -12.17 4.78 15.53
CA VAL A 122 -12.75 4.65 16.87
C VAL A 122 -13.93 3.67 16.89
N ALA A 123 -14.80 3.72 15.88
CA ALA A 123 -15.95 2.83 15.74
C ALA A 123 -16.42 2.76 14.28
N GLY A 124 -17.03 1.63 13.90
CA GLY A 124 -17.53 1.39 12.55
C GLY A 124 -16.44 0.98 11.55
N GLY A 125 -16.76 1.11 10.27
CA GLY A 125 -15.91 0.70 9.16
C GLY A 125 -15.78 -0.82 9.00
N GLN A 126 -15.28 -1.24 7.84
CA GLN A 126 -15.01 -2.65 7.54
C GLN A 126 -13.51 -2.94 7.65
N ASP A 127 -13.13 -3.90 8.49
CA ASP A 127 -11.76 -4.42 8.45
C ASP A 127 -11.52 -5.17 7.13
N VAL A 128 -10.55 -4.73 6.35
CA VAL A 128 -10.15 -5.36 5.09
C VAL A 128 -8.70 -5.85 5.11
N THR A 129 -8.06 -5.90 6.28
CA THR A 129 -6.65 -6.33 6.44
C THR A 129 -6.38 -7.68 5.79
N VAL A 130 -7.25 -8.67 6.05
CA VAL A 130 -7.09 -10.03 5.49
C VAL A 130 -7.30 -10.05 3.98
N ASP A 131 -8.22 -9.23 3.45
CA ASP A 131 -8.48 -9.14 2.02
C ASP A 131 -7.31 -8.50 1.26
N VAL A 132 -6.69 -7.49 1.86
CA VAL A 132 -5.47 -6.85 1.35
C VAL A 132 -4.29 -7.82 1.39
N GLN A 133 -4.10 -8.55 2.51
CA GLN A 133 -3.00 -9.49 2.67
C GLN A 133 -3.00 -10.58 1.59
N LYS A 134 -4.17 -11.02 1.11
CA LYS A 134 -4.29 -12.03 0.05
C LYS A 134 -3.84 -11.56 -1.33
N LYS A 135 -3.49 -10.28 -1.50
CA LYS A 135 -3.16 -9.68 -2.80
C LYS A 135 -1.66 -9.48 -3.02
N PHE A 136 -0.81 -9.91 -2.09
CA PHE A 136 0.65 -9.91 -2.23
C PHE A 136 1.28 -11.19 -1.65
#